data_AF-A0A1C9WWI3-F1
#
_entry.id   AF-A0A1C9WWI3-F1
#
_cell.length_a   1.000
_cell.length_b   1.000
_cell.length_c   1.000
_cell.angle_alpha   90.00
_cell.angle_beta   90.00
_cell.angle_gamma   90.00
#
_symmetry.space_group_name_H-M   'P 1'
#
loop_
_entity.id
_entity.type
_entity.pdbx_description
1 polymer ?
#
loop_
_entity_poly.entity_id
_entity_poly.type
_entity_poly.pdbx_seq_one_letter_code
_entity_poly.pdbx_strand_id
1 'polypeptide(L)' 'MVWVSTVAALVLLVLLIAFIVQNQDDVRVRFFTLEGTISLGMALFIAAVGGGVLVAVAGAVRIIQLRSRSHRTVRRSP' A
#
# COMPACT_ATOMS: atom_id res chain seq x y z
N MET A 1 -2.35 0.39 22.40
CA MET A 1 -2.70 -0.02 21.01
C MET A 1 -1.49 -0.27 20.12
N VAL A 2 -0.36 0.44 20.31
CA VAL A 2 0.87 0.29 19.50
C VAL A 2 1.34 -1.17 19.37
N TRP A 3 1.34 -1.93 20.46
CA TRP A 3 1.71 -3.35 20.45
C TRP A 3 0.86 -4.21 19.51
N VAL A 4 -0.45 -3.95 19.40
CA VAL A 4 -1.36 -4.69 18.50
C VAL A 4 -1.05 -4.37 17.04
N SER A 5 -0.82 -3.09 16.72
CA SER A 5 -0.40 -2.70 15.37
C SER A 5 0.96 -3.26 14.99
N THR A 6 1.91 -3.32 15.94
CA THR A 6 3.23 -3.91 15.69
C THR A 6 3.14 -5.41 15.41
N VAL A 7 2.36 -6.14 16.20
CA VAL A 7 2.12 -7.58 15.97
C VAL A 7 1.43 -7.80 14.61
N ALA A 8 0.41 -7.01 14.28
CA ALA A 8 -0.26 -7.11 12.98
C ALA A 8 0.70 -6.83 11.81
N ALA A 9 1.59 -5.85 11.94
CA ALA A 9 2.60 -5.54 10.93
C ALA A 9 3.62 -6.68 10.76
N LEU A 10 4.06 -7.31 11.85
CA LEU A 10 4.94 -8.48 11.80
C LEU A 10 4.28 -9.67 11.13
N VAL A 11 3.01 -9.95 11.46
CA VAL A 11 2.24 -11.03 10.81
C VAL A 11 2.12 -10.77 9.32
N LEU A 12 1.78 -9.53 8.92
CA LEU A 12 1.71 -9.14 7.53
C LEU A 12 3.06 -9.33 6.82
N LEU A 13 4.16 -8.93 7.46
CA LEU A 13 5.51 -9.11 6.92
C LEU A 13 5.85 -10.59 6.70
N VAL A 14 5.52 -11.46 7.64
CA VAL A 14 5.75 -12.91 7.51
C VAL A 14 4.94 -13.49 6.34
N LEU A 15 3.65 -13.13 6.24
CA LEU A 15 2.80 -13.57 5.14
C LEU A 15 3.33 -13.12 3.78
N LEU A 16 3.87 -11.90 3.72
CA LEU A 16 4.50 -11.34 2.54
C LEU A 16 5.74 -12.13 2.11
N ILE A 17 6.61 -12.48 3.06
CA ILE A 17 7.81 -13.27 2.80
C ILE A 17 7.42 -14.66 2.30
N ALA A 18 6.47 -15.33 2.98
CA ALA A 18 5.97 -16.63 2.57
C ALA A 18 5.39 -16.59 1.16
N PHE A 19 4.61 -15.56 0.84
CA PHE A 19 4.07 -15.33 -0.48
C PHE A 19 5.16 -15.18 -1.55
N ILE A 20 6.19 -14.36 -1.30
CA ILE A 20 7.31 -14.15 -2.23
C ILE A 20 8.06 -15.46 -2.47
N VAL A 21 8.38 -16.22 -1.41
CA VAL A 21 9.14 -17.48 -1.52
C VAL A 21 8.33 -18.57 -2.20
N GLN A 22 7.03 -18.66 -1.96
CA GLN A 22 6.17 -19.67 -2.57
C GLN A 22 5.86 -19.37 -4.04
N ASN A 23 5.89 -18.10 -4.46
CA ASN A 23 5.52 -17.68 -5.81
C ASN A 23 6.75 -17.25 -6.65
N GLN A 24 7.87 -17.97 -6.51
CA GLN A 24 9.07 -17.72 -7.32
C GLN A 24 8.97 -18.21 -8.78
N ASP A 25 7.82 -18.73 -9.19
CA ASP A 25 7.59 -19.14 -10.58
C ASP A 25 7.69 -17.93 -11.52
N ASP A 26 8.56 -18.05 -12.52
CA ASP A 26 8.77 -17.01 -13.52
C ASP A 26 7.58 -16.94 -14.47
N VAL A 27 6.90 -15.80 -14.48
CA VAL A 27 5.82 -15.50 -15.41
C VAL A 27 6.30 -14.50 -16.43
N ARG A 28 5.97 -14.77 -17.69
CA ARG A 28 6.34 -13.93 -18.82
C ARG A 28 5.33 -12.80 -18.96
N VAL A 29 5.81 -11.58 -18.74
CA VAL A 29 5.01 -10.35 -18.82
C VAL A 29 5.33 -9.67 -20.16
N ARG A 30 4.29 -9.34 -20.91
CA ARG A 30 4.38 -8.59 -22.16
C ARG A 30 3.83 -7.19 -21.94
N PHE A 31 4.67 -6.18 -22.16
CA PHE A 31 4.29 -4.77 -22.13
C PHE A 31 4.56 -4.16 -23.51
N PHE A 32 3.51 -3.98 -24.30
CA PHE A 32 3.61 -3.58 -25.71
C PHE A 32 4.54 -4.52 -26.51
N THR A 33 5.75 -4.08 -26.85
CA THR A 33 6.78 -4.88 -27.59
C THR A 33 7.87 -5.43 -26.66
N LEU A 34 7.90 -5.04 -25.38
CA LEU A 34 8.87 -5.50 -24.40
C LEU A 34 8.38 -6.77 -23.74
N GLU A 35 9.23 -7.79 -23.75
CA GLU A 35 9.01 -9.06 -23.07
C GLU A 35 10.02 -9.18 -21.92
N GLY A 36 9.53 -9.44 -20.71
CA GLY A 36 10.35 -9.66 -19.53
C GLY A 36 9.79 -10.81 -18.70
N THR A 37 10.67 -11.57 -18.05
CA THR A 37 10.28 -12.55 -17.05
C THR A 37 10.45 -11.94 -15.67
N ILE A 38 9.38 -11.97 -14.88
CA ILE A 38 9.43 -11.62 -13.47
C ILE A 38 8.73 -12.73 -12.70
N SER A 39 9.21 -13.04 -11.51
CA SER A 39 8.51 -13.96 -10.61
C SER A 39 7.09 -13.42 -10.34
N LEU A 40 6.08 -14.30 -10.43
CA LEU A 40 4.68 -13.96 -10.17
C LEU A 40 4.50 -13.32 -8.79
N GLY A 41 5.21 -13.84 -7.79
CA GLY A 41 5.23 -13.31 -6.43
C GLY A 41 5.74 -11.87 -6.39
N MET A 42 6.80 -11.56 -7.15
CA MET A 42 7.33 -10.20 -7.24
C MET A 42 6.34 -9.25 -7.93
N ALA A 43 5.68 -9.70 -8.99
CA ALA A 43 4.65 -8.93 -9.70
C ALA A 43 3.48 -8.55 -8.79
N LEU A 44 2.92 -9.54 -8.09
CA LEU A 44 1.78 -9.38 -7.19
C LEU A 44 2.16 -8.56 -5.93
N PHE A 45 3.38 -8.73 -5.43
CA PHE A 45 3.89 -7.93 -4.32
C PHE A 45 3.97 -6.44 -4.69
N ILE A 46 4.56 -6.11 -5.84
CA ILE A 46 4.63 -4.73 -6.33
C ILE A 46 3.23 -4.14 -6.51
N ALA A 47 2.29 -4.92 -7.06
CA ALA A 47 0.90 -4.49 -7.21
C ALA A 47 0.24 -4.18 -5.86
N ALA A 48 0.44 -5.04 -4.85
CA ALA A 48 -0.08 -4.85 -3.50
C ALA A 48 0.51 -3.60 -2.83
N VAL A 49 1.82 -3.38 -2.94
CA VAL A 49 2.49 -2.17 -2.41
C VAL A 49 1.98 -0.92 -3.11
N GLY A 50 1.84 -0.95 -4.45
CA GLY A 50 1.26 0.15 -5.22
C GLY A 50 -0.16 0.50 -4.76
N GLY A 51 -1.01 -0.52 -4.58
CA GLY A 51 -2.36 -0.34 -4.03
C GLY A 51 -2.35 0.25 -2.61
N GLY A 52 -1.47 -0.23 -1.75
CA GLY A 52 -1.29 0.29 -0.39
C GLY A 52 -0.87 1.77 -0.36
N VAL A 53 0.08 2.16 -1.22
CA VAL A 53 0.50 3.57 -1.36
C VAL A 53 -0.65 4.44 -1.80
N LEU A 54 -1.45 4.02 -2.78
CA LEU A 54 -2.63 4.76 -3.24
C LEU A 54 -3.65 4.97 -2.11
N VAL A 55 -3.94 3.93 -1.34
CA VAL A 55 -4.85 4.03 -0.17
C VAL A 55 -4.29 4.97 0.89
N ALA A 56 -2.99 4.89 1.19
CA ALA A 56 -2.33 5.77 2.15
C ALA A 56 -2.41 7.24 1.74
N VAL A 57 -2.16 7.54 0.45
CA VAL A 57 -2.29 8.90 -0.10
C VAL A 57 -3.73 9.40 0.02
N ALA A 58 -4.72 8.59 -0.36
CA ALA A 58 -6.13 8.95 -0.22
C ALA A 58 -6.52 9.23 1.24
N GLY A 59 -6.04 8.41 2.17
CA GLY A 59 -6.21 8.60 3.61
C GLY A 59 -5.57 9.90 4.11
N ALA A 60 -4.32 10.17 3.72
CA ALA A 60 -3.60 11.38 4.08
C ALA A 60 -4.32 12.65 3.58
N VAL A 61 -4.76 12.65 2.31
CA VAL A 61 -5.56 13.73 1.73
C VAL A 61 -6.83 13.95 2.55
N ARG A 62 -7.55 12.89 2.91
CA ARG A 62 -8.77 12.99 3.73
C ARG A 62 -8.50 13.61 5.10
N ILE A 63 -7.41 13.23 5.77
CA ILE A 63 -7.01 13.78 7.07
C ILE A 63 -6.66 15.28 6.96
N ILE A 64 -5.91 15.66 5.92
CA ILE A 64 -5.56 17.08 5.67
C ILE A 64 -6.81 17.90 5.39
N GLN A 65 -7.74 17.38 4.58
CA GLN A 65 -9.02 18.04 4.29
C GLN A 65 -9.85 18.27 5.56
N LEU A 66 -9.90 17.29 6.48
CA LEU A 66 -10.60 17.43 7.76
C LEU A 66 -9.96 18.51 8.65
N ARG A 67 -8.64 18.53 8.76
CA ARG A 67 -7.89 19.56 9.51
C ARG A 67 -8.13 20.97 8.98
N SER A 68 -8.10 21.15 7.65
CA SER A 68 -8.34 22.45 7.01
C SER A 68 -9.76 22.97 7.25
N ARG A 69 -10.77 22.09 7.18
CA ARG A 69 -12.17 22.45 7.50
C ARG A 69 -12.33 22.88 8.95
N SER A 70 -11.69 22.19 9.89
CA SER A 70 -11.70 22.57 11.31
C SER A 70 -11.13 23.97 11.58
N HIS A 71 -10.11 24.40 10.83
CA HIS A 71 -9.50 25.72 10.98
C HIS A 71 -10.35 26.85 10.38
N ARG A 72 -11.19 26.59 9.36
CA ARG A 72 -12.05 27.61 8.75
C ARG A 72 -13.27 27.97 9.60
N THR A 73 -13.77 27.05 10.43
CA THR A 73 -14.96 27.28 11.27
C THR A 73 -14.70 28.28 12.40
N VAL A 74 -13.46 28.36 12.92
CA VAL A 74 -13.08 29.26 14.02
C VAL A 74 -13.06 30.74 13.60
N ARG A 75 -12.93 31.04 12.30
CA ARG A 75 -12.87 32.44 11.79
C ARG A 75 -14.24 33.04 11.44
N ARG A 76 -15.33 32.30 11.69
CA ARG A 76 -16.73 32.76 11.58
C ARG A 76 -17.41 32.60 12.93
N SER A 77 -17.00 33.38 13.92
CA SER A 77 -17.86 33.68 15.06
C SER A 77 -17.89 35.21 15.19
N PRO A 78 -19.08 35.83 15.11
CA PRO A 78 -19.28 37.28 15.14
C PRO A 78 -18.97 37.90 16.50
#